data_AF-A0A0P0GIH1-F1
#
_entry.id   AF-A0A0P0GIH1-F1
#
_cell.length_a   1.000
_cell.length_b   1.000
_cell.length_c   1.000
_cell.angle_alpha   90.00
_cell.angle_beta   90.00
_cell.angle_gamma   90.00
#
_symmetry.space_group_name_H-M   'P 1'
#
loop_
_entity.id
_entity.type
_entity.pdbx_description
1 polymer ?
#
loop_
_entity_poly.entity_id
_entity_poly.type
_entity_poly.pdbx_seq_one_letter_code
_entity_poly.pdbx_strand_id
1 'polypeptide(L)'
;MPLSIKNVIEWEQKKKLFLRGDTVLLNDSVICAYRFKENYYFVTGDKVMNSQDSRYWGLLPEPLIVGKAVRIWKSVDREKDRIRWDRIWKRIE
;
A
#
# COMPACT_ATOMS: atom_id res chain seq x y z
N MET A 1 0.68 -5.07 -19.27
CA MET A 1 0.97 -5.12 -17.81
C MET A 1 0.41 -3.87 -17.13
N PRO A 2 -0.32 -3.99 -16.00
CA PRO A 2 -0.81 -2.83 -15.25
C PRO A 2 0.33 -1.91 -14.75
N LEU A 3 0.10 -0.59 -14.74
CA LEU A 3 1.11 0.40 -14.32
C LEU A 3 1.55 0.19 -12.86
N SER A 4 0.63 -0.16 -11.97
CA SER A 4 0.95 -0.43 -10.55
C SER A 4 1.94 -1.59 -10.40
N ILE A 5 1.75 -2.69 -11.12
CA ILE A 5 2.65 -3.84 -11.12
C ILE A 5 4.01 -3.46 -11.71
N LYS A 6 4.02 -2.69 -12.80
CA LYS A 6 5.26 -2.18 -13.39
C LYS A 6 6.10 -1.41 -12.36
N ASN A 7 5.49 -0.45 -11.67
CA ASN A 7 6.17 0.41 -10.70
C ASN A 7 6.78 -0.41 -9.55
N VAL A 8 6.07 -1.44 -9.09
CA VAL A 8 6.55 -2.32 -8.01
C VAL A 8 7.76 -3.15 -8.47
N ILE A 9 7.74 -3.71 -9.69
CA ILE A 9 8.88 -4.45 -10.23
C ILE A 9 10.09 -3.53 -10.40
N GLU A 10 9.89 -2.30 -10.89
CA GLU A 10 10.96 -1.31 -11.03
C GLU A 10 11.57 -0.93 -9.68
N TRP A 11 10.73 -0.77 -8.65
CA TRP A 11 11.15 -0.51 -7.27
C TRP A 11 11.98 -1.67 -6.70
N GLU A 12 11.53 -2.91 -6.86
CA GLU A 12 12.21 -4.11 -6.34
C GLU A 12 13.57 -4.34 -7.02
N GLN A 13 13.62 -4.18 -8.35
CA GLN A 13 14.83 -4.42 -9.14
C GLN A 13 15.79 -3.22 -9.15
N LYS A 14 15.32 -2.05 -8.69
CA LYS A 14 16.03 -0.76 -8.81
C LYS A 14 16.44 -0.46 -10.26
N LYS A 15 15.61 -0.88 -11.22
CA LYS A 15 15.86 -0.85 -12.67
C LYS A 15 14.59 -0.50 -13.40
N LYS A 16 14.70 0.09 -14.60
CA LYS A 16 13.54 0.42 -15.44
C LYS A 16 13.10 -0.77 -16.28
N LEU A 17 11.79 -0.88 -16.45
CA LEU A 17 11.15 -1.81 -17.37
C LEU A 17 10.79 -1.07 -18.66
N PHE A 18 11.25 -1.61 -19.79
CA PHE A 18 10.89 -1.09 -21.11
C PHE A 18 9.82 -1.98 -21.73
N LEU A 19 8.70 -1.37 -22.11
CA LEU A 19 7.65 -2.05 -22.86
C LEU A 19 7.80 -1.69 -24.34
N ARG A 20 7.92 -2.71 -25.20
CA ARG A 20 7.96 -2.59 -26.66
C ARG A 20 6.90 -3.52 -27.25
N GLY A 21 5.71 -2.98 -27.51
CA GLY A 21 4.54 -3.79 -27.91
C GLY A 21 4.20 -4.81 -26.81
N ASP A 22 4.20 -6.08 -27.18
CA ASP A 22 3.93 -7.19 -26.26
C ASP A 22 5.18 -7.67 -25.49
N THR A 23 6.35 -7.11 -25.80
CA THR A 23 7.62 -7.49 -25.17
C THR A 23 7.92 -6.60 -23.97
N VAL A 24 8.23 -7.23 -22.83
CA VAL A 24 8.72 -6.55 -21.63
C VAL A 24 10.21 -6.86 -21.45
N LEU A 25 11.01 -5.79 -21.35
CA LEU A 25 12.45 -5.86 -21.17
C LEU A 25 12.81 -5.37 -19.76
N LEU A 26 13.53 -6.20 -19.02
CA LEU A 26 14.21 -5.81 -17.79
C LEU A 26 15.70 -5.71 -18.10
N ASN A 27 16.20 -4.47 -18.23
CA ASN A 27 17.46 -4.17 -18.92
C ASN A 27 17.43 -4.67 -20.38
N ASP A 28 18.36 -5.56 -20.75
CA ASP A 28 18.51 -6.13 -22.09
C ASP A 28 17.89 -7.53 -22.21
N SER A 29 17.30 -8.04 -21.12
CA SER A 29 16.67 -9.35 -21.08
C SER A 29 15.17 -9.24 -21.25
N VAL A 30 14.62 -10.00 -22.19
CA VAL A 30 13.17 -10.20 -22.33
C VAL A 30 12.67 -11.04 -21.15
N ILE A 31 11.62 -10.59 -20.50
CA ILE A 31 10.94 -11.33 -19.43
C ILE A 31 9.49 -11.61 -19.82
N CYS A 32 9.05 -12.85 -19.60
CA CYS A 32 7.65 -13.26 -19.83
C CYS A 32 6.88 -13.47 -18.53
N ALA A 33 7.59 -13.67 -17.43
CA ALA A 33 7.03 -13.83 -16.10
C ALA A 33 7.94 -13.16 -15.07
N TYR A 34 7.33 -12.68 -13.99
CA TYR A 34 8.05 -12.09 -12.87
C TYR A 34 7.50 -12.64 -11.57
N ARG A 35 8.41 -13.04 -10.67
CA ARG A 35 8.08 -13.46 -9.32
C ARG A 35 8.70 -12.46 -8.34
N PHE A 36 7.85 -11.83 -7.54
CA PHE A 36 8.28 -10.92 -6.48
C PHE A 36 9.15 -11.67 -5.47
N LYS A 37 10.19 -10.97 -4.99
CA LYS A 37 11.14 -11.50 -4.00
C LYS A 37 10.74 -11.13 -2.58
N GLU A 38 10.08 -9.98 -2.43
CA GLU A 38 9.58 -9.48 -1.14
C GLU A 38 8.07 -9.62 -1.03
N ASN A 39 7.55 -9.37 0.17
CA ASN A 39 6.12 -9.27 0.40
C ASN A 39 5.60 -7.89 0.01
N TYR A 40 4.41 -7.88 -0.60
CA TYR A 40 3.69 -6.68 -0.98
C TYR A 40 2.23 -6.78 -0.53
N TYR A 41 1.70 -5.67 -0.06
CA TYR A 41 0.36 -5.61 0.53
C TYR A 41 -0.53 -4.65 -0.25
N PHE A 42 -1.77 -5.05 -0.47
CA PHE A 42 -2.83 -4.14 -0.89
C PHE A 42 -3.53 -3.61 0.35
N VAL A 43 -3.46 -2.30 0.58
CA VAL A 43 -4.06 -1.65 1.75
C VAL A 43 -5.23 -0.78 1.34
N THR A 44 -6.26 -0.77 2.17
CA THR A 44 -7.47 0.06 1.98
C THR A 44 -7.71 0.87 3.25
N GLY A 45 -8.15 2.11 3.10
CA GLY A 45 -8.60 2.91 4.23
C GLY A 45 -10.10 2.75 4.49
N ASP A 46 -10.49 2.73 5.76
CA ASP A 46 -11.90 2.59 6.17
C ASP A 46 -12.79 3.72 5.63
N LYS A 47 -12.24 4.94 5.49
CA LYS A 47 -12.93 6.07 4.86
C LYS A 47 -12.71 6.04 3.35
N VAL A 48 -13.31 5.04 2.71
CA VAL A 48 -13.16 4.68 1.29
C VAL A 48 -13.15 5.89 0.34
N MET A 49 -14.09 6.83 0.52
CA MET A 49 -14.25 8.02 -0.34
C MET A 49 -13.15 9.07 -0.19
N ASN A 50 -12.37 9.03 0.88
CA ASN A 50 -11.37 10.04 1.22
C ASN A 50 -10.05 9.39 1.63
N SER A 51 -9.75 8.24 1.04
CA SER A 51 -8.51 7.52 1.29
C SER A 51 -7.72 7.43 -0.01
N GLN A 52 -6.50 7.97 0.00
CA GLN A 52 -5.49 7.68 -1.01
C GLN A 52 -4.74 6.42 -0.59
N ASP A 53 -5.29 5.27 -0.94
CA ASP A 53 -4.75 3.95 -0.61
C ASP A 53 -4.31 3.18 -1.87
N SER A 54 -4.09 1.86 -1.75
CA SER A 54 -3.54 1.03 -2.84
C SER A 54 -4.35 1.06 -4.13
N ARG A 55 -5.63 1.48 -4.08
CA ARG A 55 -6.46 1.71 -5.27
C ARG A 55 -5.89 2.81 -6.18
N TYR A 56 -5.14 3.75 -5.63
CA TYR A 56 -4.58 4.89 -6.35
C TYR A 56 -3.08 4.73 -6.62
N TRP A 57 -2.29 4.27 -5.64
CA TRP A 57 -0.83 4.21 -5.78
C TRP A 57 -0.25 2.79 -5.93
N GLY A 58 -1.06 1.73 -5.88
CA GLY A 58 -0.62 0.35 -6.10
C GLY A 58 -0.24 -0.39 -4.81
N LEU A 59 0.61 -1.42 -4.93
CA LEU A 59 0.97 -2.28 -3.80
C LEU A 59 2.04 -1.62 -2.91
N LEU A 60 1.96 -1.90 -1.60
CA LEU A 60 2.91 -1.41 -0.60
C LEU A 60 3.99 -2.45 -0.32
N PRO A 61 5.28 -2.12 -0.46
CA PRO A 61 6.36 -3.01 -0.01
C PRO A 61 6.33 -3.18 1.52
N GLU A 62 6.51 -4.41 1.99
CA GLU A 62 6.59 -4.72 3.43
C GLU A 62 7.61 -3.85 4.19
N PRO A 63 8.81 -3.53 3.67
CA PRO A 63 9.78 -2.70 4.38
C PRO A 63 9.30 -1.27 4.69
N LEU A 64 8.23 -0.79 4.03
CA LEU A 64 7.64 0.51 4.31
C LEU A 64 6.54 0.46 5.40
N ILE A 65 6.20 -0.73 5.89
CA ILE A 65 5.25 -0.92 6.99
C ILE A 65 6.00 -0.86 8.32
N VAL A 66 5.86 0.26 9.02
CA VAL A 66 6.59 0.51 10.28
C VAL A 66 5.92 -0.11 11.52
N GLY A 67 4.67 -0.59 11.42
CA GLY A 67 3.98 -1.23 12.53
C GLY A 67 2.47 -1.28 12.39
N LYS A 68 1.81 -1.72 13.47
CA LYS A 68 0.35 -1.86 13.57
C LYS A 68 -0.21 -0.86 14.59
N ALA A 69 -1.32 -0.20 14.24
CA ALA A 69 -2.09 0.58 15.21
C ALA A 69 -2.77 -0.36 16.22
N VAL A 70 -2.43 -0.22 17.52
CA VAL A 70 -2.92 -1.12 18.58
C VAL A 70 -3.75 -0.44 19.67
N ARG A 71 -3.76 0.89 19.76
CA ARG A 71 -4.51 1.64 20.78
C ARG A 71 -5.13 2.92 20.21
N ILE A 72 -6.27 3.31 20.79
CA ILE A 72 -6.98 4.54 20.43
C ILE A 72 -6.45 5.70 21.28
N TRP A 73 -5.82 6.70 20.67
CA TRP A 73 -5.32 7.88 21.39
C TRP A 73 -6.33 9.04 21.45
N LYS A 74 -7.22 9.14 20.44
CA LYS A 74 -8.26 10.17 20.35
C LYS A 74 -9.59 9.58 19.91
N SER A 75 -10.66 9.93 20.62
CA SER A 75 -12.03 9.59 20.24
C SER A 75 -12.97 10.72 20.63
N VAL A 76 -13.72 11.24 19.67
CA VAL A 76 -14.65 12.37 19.85
C VAL A 76 -16.01 11.98 19.31
N ASP A 77 -17.04 12.29 20.09
CA ASP A 77 -18.43 12.26 19.65
C ASP A 77 -18.72 13.49 18.80
N ARG A 78 -19.02 13.29 17.51
CA ARG A 78 -19.25 14.39 16.57
C ARG A 78 -20.57 15.12 16.79
N GLU A 79 -21.56 14.47 17.40
CA GLU A 79 -22.87 15.08 17.61
C GLU A 79 -22.88 15.92 18.88
N LYS A 80 -22.18 15.46 19.92
CA LYS A 80 -22.13 16.11 21.24
C LYS A 80 -20.89 16.97 21.46
N ASP A 81 -19.96 16.98 20.50
CA ASP A 81 -18.63 17.62 20.56
C ASP A 81 -17.88 17.30 21.87
N ARG A 82 -17.94 16.04 22.31
CA ARG A 82 -17.35 15.57 23.58
C ARG A 82 -16.34 14.46 23.37
N ILE A 83 -15.27 14.47 24.14
CA ILE A 83 -14.26 13.41 24.15
C ILE A 83 -14.85 12.14 24.78
N ARG A 84 -14.70 11.00 24.10
CA ARG A 84 -15.11 9.67 24.59
C ARG A 84 -13.96 9.04 25.39
N TRP A 85 -13.82 9.48 26.64
CA TRP A 85 -12.74 9.06 27.54
C TRP A 85 -12.69 7.55 27.76
N ASP A 86 -13.83 6.87 27.74
CA ASP A 86 -13.94 5.42 27.86
C ASP A 86 -13.26 4.66 26.70
N ARG A 87 -12.98 5.31 25.58
CA ARG A 87 -12.31 4.71 24.41
C ARG A 87 -10.83 5.00 24.35
N ILE A 88 -10.34 6.00 25.08
CA ILE A 88 -8.91 6.34 25.07
C ILE A 88 -8.12 5.21 25.72
N TRP A 89 -6.98 4.85 25.12
CA TRP A 89 -6.11 3.72 25.46
C TRP A 89 -6.73 2.33 25.35
N LYS A 90 -8.00 2.19 24.94
CA LYS A 90 -8.55 0.88 24.57
C LYS A 90 -7.76 0.30 23.40
N ARG A 91 -7.55 -1.01 23.48
CA ARG A 91 -6.91 -1.79 22.42
C ARG A 91 -7.81 -1.79 21.18
N ILE A 92 -7.18 -1.70 20.01
CA ILE A 92 -7.83 -1.95 18.74
C ILE A 92 -7.78 -3.47 18.53
N GLU A 93 -8.95 -4.10 18.47
CA GLU A 93 -9.10 -5.52 18.14
C GLU A 93 -9.03 -5.72 16.63
#